data_AF-A0AAU6HEG8-F1
#
_entry.id   AF-A0AAU6HEG8-F1
#
_cell.length_a   1.000
_cell.length_b   1.000
_cell.length_c   1.000
_cell.angle_alpha   90.00
_cell.angle_beta   90.00
_cell.angle_gamma   90.00
#
_symmetry.space_group_name_H-M   'P 1'
#
loop_
_entity.id
_entity.type
_entity.pdbx_description
1 polymer ?
#
loop_
_entity_poly.entity_id
_entity_poly.type
_entity_poly.pdbx_seq_one_letter_code
_entity_poly.pdbx_strand_id
1 'polypeptide(L)' 'MGCNCGGGTQQQQQQTITAFQLVLPDGTVRVYYTWQEAHAAYQRAGGVGTIVPVYQ' A
#
# COMPACT_ATOMS: atom_id res chain seq x y z
N MET A 1 34.59 21.22 15.72
CA MET A 1 33.19 21.57 16.00
C MET A 1 32.31 20.84 15.01
N GLY A 2 31.40 19.99 15.48
CA GLY A 2 30.43 19.30 14.63
C GLY A 2 29.08 20.00 14.68
N CYS A 3 28.47 20.23 13.52
CA CYS A 3 27.03 20.45 13.39
C CYS A 3 26.55 19.82 12.08
N ASN A 4 26.13 18.56 12.21
CA ASN A 4 25.27 17.80 11.33
C ASN A 4 23.82 18.30 11.47
N CYS A 5 23.46 19.38 10.77
CA CYS A 5 22.06 19.79 10.68
C CYS A 5 21.48 19.22 9.38
N GLY A 6 20.78 18.09 9.52
CA GLY A 6 20.01 17.46 8.45
C GLY A 6 19.04 18.45 7.81
N GLY A 7 19.03 18.50 6.48
CA GLY A 7 18.24 19.49 5.75
C GLY A 7 18.40 19.30 4.25
N GLY A 8 17.96 18.15 3.76
CA GLY A 8 17.96 17.80 2.34
C GLY A 8 16.79 16.88 2.02
N THR A 9 15.59 17.27 2.46
CA THR A 9 14.33 16.82 1.85
C THR A 9 14.42 17.02 0.36
N GLN A 10 14.44 15.93 -0.41
CA GLN A 10 13.78 15.74 -1.72
C GLN A 10 14.37 14.51 -2.43
N GLN A 11 13.50 13.79 -3.16
CA GLN A 11 13.81 12.94 -4.32
C GLN A 11 14.06 11.43 -4.13
N GLN A 12 13.51 10.79 -3.11
CA GLN A 12 13.10 9.39 -3.28
C GLN A 12 11.59 9.38 -3.24
N GLN A 13 11.00 9.28 -4.43
CA GLN A 13 9.57 9.16 -4.72
C GLN A 13 8.78 8.70 -3.50
N GLN A 14 8.26 9.68 -2.76
CA GLN A 14 7.44 9.46 -1.59
C GLN A 14 6.05 9.11 -2.13
N GLN A 15 5.97 7.94 -2.77
CA GLN A 15 4.72 7.33 -3.19
C GLN A 15 3.99 6.99 -1.90
N THR A 16 3.23 7.97 -1.41
CA THR A 16 2.44 7.82 -0.19
C THR A 16 1.36 6.80 -0.53
N ILE A 17 1.52 5.58 0.00
CA ILE A 17 0.50 4.55 -0.16
C ILE A 17 -0.79 5.11 0.41
N THR A 18 -1.77 5.29 -0.47
CA THR A 18 -3.07 5.86 -0.14
C THR A 18 -4.08 4.77 0.16
N ALA A 19 -3.95 3.62 -0.50
CA ALA A 19 -4.82 2.48 -0.30
C ALA A 19 -4.16 1.18 -0.80
N PHE A 20 -4.81 0.07 -0.52
CA PHE A 20 -4.51 -1.27 -1.03
C PHE A 20 -5.78 -1.81 -1.69
N GLN A 21 -5.67 -2.19 -2.95
CA GLN A 21 -6.77 -2.80 -3.69
C GLN A 21 -6.61 -4.31 -3.75
N LEU A 22 -7.60 -5.07 -3.30
CA LEU A 22 -7.71 -6.50 -3.56
C LEU A 22 -8.54 -6.71 -4.83
N VAL A 23 -7.90 -7.18 -5.90
CA VAL A 23 -8.55 -7.56 -7.16
C VAL A 23 -8.80 -9.07 -7.12
N LEU A 24 -10.06 -9.47 -7.11
CA LEU A 24 -10.49 -10.86 -7.10
C LEU A 24 -10.62 -11.41 -8.54
N PRO A 25 -10.53 -12.73 -8.73
CA PRO A 25 -10.57 -13.36 -10.06
C PRO A 25 -11.93 -13.24 -10.78
N ASP A 26 -12.99 -12.89 -10.04
CA ASP A 26 -14.32 -12.56 -10.58
C ASP A 26 -14.41 -11.12 -11.12
N GLY A 27 -13.32 -10.34 -11.02
CA GLY A 27 -13.28 -8.93 -11.39
C GLY A 27 -13.75 -8.00 -10.26
N THR A 28 -14.14 -8.52 -9.10
CA THR A 28 -14.50 -7.70 -7.94
C THR A 28 -13.25 -7.00 -7.40
N VAL A 29 -13.32 -5.67 -7.24
CA VAL A 29 -12.25 -4.87 -6.63
C VAL A 29 -12.70 -4.38 -5.26
N ARG A 30 -11.86 -4.57 -4.25
CA ARG A 30 -12.10 -4.08 -2.88
C ARG A 30 -10.95 -3.18 -2.45
N VAL A 31 -11.27 -2.01 -1.89
CA VAL A 31 -10.27 -1.02 -1.46
C VAL A 31 -10.17 -1.01 0.05
N TYR A 32 -8.94 -0.99 0.56
CA TYR A 32 -8.61 -0.97 1.98
C TYR A 32 -7.57 0.12 2.25
N TYR A 33 -7.63 0.77 3.41
CA TYR A 33 -6.65 1.82 3.75
C TYR A 33 -5.38 1.24 4.37
N THR A 34 -5.42 -0.01 4.82
CA THR A 34 -4.28 -0.68 5.42
C THR A 34 -3.97 -2.02 4.74
N TRP A 35 -2.69 -2.41 4.77
CA TRP A 35 -2.28 -3.71 4.26
C TRP A 35 -2.88 -4.87 5.05
N GLN A 36 -3.06 -4.69 6.36
CA GLN A 36 -3.62 -5.72 7.26
C GLN A 36 -5.07 -6.03 6.89
N GLU A 37 -5.88 -5.02 6.58
CA GLU A 37 -7.25 -5.21 6.12
C GLU A 37 -7.30 -5.91 4.76
N ALA A 38 -6.45 -5.49 3.81
CA ALA A 38 -6.36 -6.12 2.50
C ALA A 38 -5.93 -7.59 2.60
N HIS A 39 -4.96 -7.89 3.47
CA HIS A 39 -4.48 -9.25 3.70
C HIS A 39 -5.57 -10.10 4.36
N ALA A 40 -6.25 -9.59 5.38
CA ALA A 40 -7.35 -10.31 6.02
C ALA A 40 -8.47 -10.62 5.02
N ALA A 41 -8.80 -9.68 4.13
CA ALA A 41 -9.76 -9.90 3.07
C ALA A 41 -9.30 -10.94 2.04
N TYR A 42 -8.02 -10.93 1.67
CA TYR A 42 -7.40 -11.93 0.80
C TYR A 42 -7.48 -13.34 1.40
N GLN A 43 -7.18 -13.49 2.70
CA GLN A 43 -7.34 -14.77 3.40
C GLN A 43 -8.80 -15.23 3.46
N ARG A 44 -9.75 -14.32 3.72
CA ARG A 44 -11.20 -14.63 3.71
C ARG A 44 -11.69 -15.03 2.31
N ALA A 45 -11.05 -14.54 1.25
CA ALA A 45 -11.32 -14.95 -0.12
C ALA A 45 -10.72 -16.33 -0.47
N GLY A 46 -10.02 -16.99 0.47
CA GLY A 46 -9.35 -18.26 0.22
C GLY A 46 -7.93 -18.12 -0.33
N GLY A 47 -7.32 -16.94 -0.19
CA GLY A 47 -5.99 -16.67 -0.75
C GLY A 47 -5.99 -16.53 -2.27
N VAL A 48 -7.09 -16.00 -2.83
CA VAL A 48 -7.23 -15.74 -4.26
C VAL A 48 -7.27 -14.24 -4.53
N GLY A 49 -6.79 -13.84 -5.71
CA GLY A 49 -6.70 -12.45 -6.12
C GLY A 49 -5.33 -11.83 -5.90
N THR A 50 -5.24 -10.51 -6.08
CA THR A 50 -3.98 -9.76 -6.01
C THR A 50 -4.19 -8.49 -5.21
N ILE A 51 -3.30 -8.25 -4.25
CA ILE A 51 -3.26 -7.00 -3.48
C ILE A 51 -2.32 -6.03 -4.19
N VAL A 52 -2.85 -4.90 -4.65
CA VAL A 52 -2.11 -3.85 -5.35
C VAL A 52 -2.05 -2.60 -4.45
N PRO A 53 -0.87 -2.12 -4.06
CA PRO A 53 -0.73 -0.83 -3.40
C PRO A 53 -1.06 0.29 -4.37
N VAL A 54 -1.89 1.24 -3.93
CA VAL A 54 -2.28 2.43 -4.69
C VAL A 54 -1.58 3.62 -4.07
N TYR A 55 -0.89 4.37 -4.91
CA TYR A 55 -0.11 5.52 -4.55
C TYR A 55 -0.80 6.80 -5.07
N GLN A 56 -0.64 7.91 -4.34
CA GLN A 56 -1.00 9.26 -4.80
C GLN A 56 0.14 9.90 -5.56
#